data_AF-A0A969LWW2-F1
#
_entry.id   AF-A0A969LWW2-F1
#
_cell.length_a   1.000
_cell.length_b   1.000
_cell.length_c   1.000
_cell.angle_alpha   90.00
_cell.angle_beta   90.00
_cell.angle_gamma   90.00
#
_symmetry.space_group_name_H-M   'P 1'
#
loop_
_entity.id
_entity.type
_entity.pdbx_description
1 polymer ?
#
loop_
_entity_poly.entity_id
_entity_poly.type
_entity_poly.pdbx_seq_one_letter_code
_entity_poly.pdbx_strand_id
1 'polypeptide(L)'
;MEILNPNPSESNSHSWQDQLDDFGFTHQKSLAALSWRLYQQQLNSDQFLGIDLKPDPHFITCSRAAIEQLNQKVDRKLQEILGLMASFNPEIEVLIIGIAENRVKLIYFAPDPPPPECDRQLGQDTDSLLEYLETQLSNSCSNHSGS
;
A
#
# COMPACT_ATOMS: atom_id res chain seq x y z
N MET A 1 25.89 46.03 0.35
CA MET A 1 24.81 45.26 0.98
C MET A 1 24.37 44.25 -0.05
N GLU A 2 24.63 42.97 0.21
CA GLU A 2 24.27 41.86 -0.69
C GLU A 2 22.76 41.73 -0.79
N ILE A 3 22.26 41.55 -2.02
CA ILE A 3 20.89 41.16 -2.30
C ILE A 3 20.87 39.63 -2.12
N LEU A 4 20.15 39.14 -1.12
CA LEU A 4 19.91 37.71 -0.94
C LEU A 4 19.00 37.23 -2.08
N ASN A 5 19.57 36.49 -3.03
CA ASN A 5 18.83 35.67 -3.98
C ASN A 5 18.12 34.53 -3.23
N PRO A 6 16.78 34.42 -3.26
CA PRO A 6 16.14 33.17 -2.89
C PRO A 6 16.28 32.23 -4.09
N ASN A 7 17.23 31.30 -4.02
CA ASN A 7 17.11 30.05 -4.77
C ASN A 7 16.32 29.07 -3.89
N PRO A 8 15.06 28.78 -4.19
CA PRO A 8 14.49 27.52 -3.76
C PRO A 8 14.90 26.49 -4.82
N SER A 9 15.97 25.74 -4.54
CA SER A 9 16.08 24.40 -5.10
C SER A 9 14.95 23.57 -4.50
N GLU A 10 13.76 23.67 -5.08
CA GLU A 10 12.65 22.75 -4.83
C GLU A 10 13.08 21.40 -5.40
N SER A 11 13.79 20.60 -4.61
CA SER A 11 13.73 19.16 -4.83
C SER A 11 12.27 18.77 -4.57
N ASN A 12 11.49 18.62 -5.66
CA ASN A 12 10.18 17.99 -5.71
C ASN A 12 10.28 16.52 -5.27
N SER A 13 10.64 16.31 -4.01
CA SER A 13 10.72 15.01 -3.40
C SER A 13 9.32 14.74 -2.85
N HIS A 14 8.47 14.13 -3.67
CA HIS A 14 7.16 13.62 -3.24
C HIS A 14 7.36 12.77 -1.99
N SER A 15 6.53 12.95 -0.96
CA SER A 15 6.63 12.14 0.25
C SER A 15 6.33 10.68 -0.08
N TRP A 16 6.82 9.72 0.72
CA TRP A 16 6.50 8.30 0.49
C TRP A 16 4.99 8.04 0.54
N GLN A 17 4.23 8.87 1.28
CA GLN A 17 2.78 8.82 1.31
C GLN A 17 2.17 9.21 -0.03
N ASP A 18 2.65 10.29 -0.64
CA ASP A 18 2.18 10.73 -1.96
C ASP A 18 2.52 9.69 -3.03
N GLN A 19 3.72 9.12 -2.98
CA GLN A 19 4.14 8.04 -3.88
C GLN A 19 3.24 6.81 -3.75
N LEU A 20 2.85 6.45 -2.53
CA LEU A 20 1.96 5.33 -2.27
C LEU A 20 0.52 5.61 -2.70
N ASP A 21 0.05 6.86 -2.56
CA ASP A 21 -1.25 7.30 -3.08
C ASP A 21 -1.28 7.22 -4.61
N ASP A 22 -0.26 7.74 -5.28
CA ASP A 22 -0.11 7.70 -6.75
C ASP A 22 -0.02 6.25 -7.26
N PHE A 23 0.74 5.40 -6.57
CA PHE A 23 0.82 3.98 -6.88
C PHE A 23 -0.54 3.29 -6.76
N GLY A 24 -1.25 3.52 -5.65
CA GLY A 24 -2.58 2.97 -5.40
C GLY A 24 -3.58 3.38 -6.49
N PHE A 25 -3.55 4.66 -6.89
CA PHE A 25 -4.40 5.19 -7.96
C PHE A 25 -4.05 4.62 -9.35
N THR A 26 -2.76 4.52 -9.67
CA THR A 26 -2.30 4.08 -10.99
C THR A 26 -2.55 2.60 -11.24
N HIS A 27 -2.43 1.77 -10.20
CA HIS A 27 -2.47 0.31 -10.32
C HIS A 27 -3.73 -0.34 -9.74
N GLN A 28 -4.84 0.39 -9.59
CA GLN A 28 -6.06 -0.09 -8.92
C GLN A 28 -6.52 -1.48 -9.38
N LYS A 29 -6.61 -1.72 -10.70
CA LYS A 29 -7.07 -3.01 -11.25
C LYS A 29 -6.14 -4.17 -10.86
N SER A 30 -4.83 -3.96 -10.98
CA SER A 30 -3.82 -4.97 -10.64
C SER A 30 -3.79 -5.23 -9.13
N LEU A 31 -3.92 -4.18 -8.30
CA LEU A 31 -4.01 -4.30 -6.86
C LEU A 31 -5.28 -5.03 -6.41
N ALA A 32 -6.40 -4.77 -7.07
CA ALA A 32 -7.65 -5.48 -6.83
C ALA A 32 -7.53 -6.98 -7.16
N ALA A 33 -6.97 -7.31 -8.33
CA ALA A 33 -6.72 -8.69 -8.72
C ALA A 33 -5.78 -9.42 -7.72
N LEU A 34 -4.67 -8.78 -7.33
CA LEU A 34 -3.72 -9.36 -6.37
C LEU A 34 -4.39 -9.59 -5.00
N SER A 35 -5.09 -8.58 -4.50
CA SER A 35 -5.76 -8.65 -3.19
C SER A 35 -6.78 -9.78 -3.14
N TRP A 36 -7.56 -9.96 -4.21
CA TRP A 36 -8.51 -11.05 -4.32
C TRP A 36 -7.84 -12.43 -4.30
N ARG A 37 -6.77 -12.62 -5.07
CA ARG A 37 -6.05 -13.91 -5.10
C ARG A 37 -5.43 -14.27 -3.76
N LEU A 38 -4.77 -13.32 -3.12
CA LEU A 38 -4.14 -13.55 -1.84
C LEU A 38 -5.18 -13.85 -0.76
N TYR A 39 -6.33 -13.17 -0.81
CA TYR A 39 -7.48 -13.50 0.03
C TYR A 39 -7.95 -14.96 -0.19
N GLN A 40 -8.08 -15.42 -1.44
CA GLN A 40 -8.47 -16.80 -1.74
C GLN A 40 -7.45 -17.85 -1.27
N GLN A 41 -6.16 -17.50 -1.28
CA GLN A 41 -5.08 -18.39 -0.84
C GLN A 41 -4.96 -18.47 0.69
N GLN A 42 -5.44 -17.45 1.42
CA GLN A 42 -5.36 -17.34 2.87
C GLN A 42 -6.70 -17.67 3.53
N LEU A 43 -6.95 -18.96 3.77
CA LEU A 43 -8.04 -19.41 4.63
C LEU A 43 -7.70 -19.21 6.12
N ASN A 44 -7.51 -17.95 6.56
CA ASN A 44 -7.72 -17.48 7.93
C ASN A 44 -7.99 -15.96 7.88
N SER A 45 -9.14 -15.53 8.40
CA SER A 45 -9.79 -14.22 8.19
C SER A 45 -9.09 -12.97 8.75
N ASP A 46 -7.90 -13.12 9.34
CA ASP A 46 -7.24 -12.05 10.11
C ASP A 46 -5.92 -11.57 9.47
N GLN A 47 -5.66 -11.95 8.23
CA GLN A 47 -4.51 -11.48 7.44
C GLN A 47 -4.94 -10.44 6.41
N PHE A 48 -4.14 -9.40 6.27
CA PHE A 48 -4.35 -8.29 5.35
C PHE A 48 -3.11 -8.09 4.50
N LEU A 49 -3.29 -7.56 3.30
CA LEU A 49 -2.17 -7.21 2.44
C LEU A 49 -1.47 -5.96 3.00
N GLY A 50 -0.14 -5.98 3.02
CA GLY A 50 0.68 -4.84 3.38
C GLY A 50 1.76 -4.56 2.37
N ILE A 51 2.37 -3.38 2.46
CA ILE A 51 3.57 -2.99 1.72
C ILE A 51 4.59 -2.51 2.74
N ASP A 52 5.76 -3.16 2.80
CA ASP A 52 6.91 -2.62 3.52
C ASP A 52 7.74 -1.81 2.52
N LEU A 53 7.96 -0.53 2.79
CA LEU A 53 8.72 0.36 1.90
C LEU A 53 10.23 0.34 2.17
N LYS A 54 10.72 -0.43 3.15
CA LYS A 54 12.13 -0.47 3.51
C LYS A 54 12.68 -1.90 3.66
N PRO A 55 13.95 -2.15 3.31
CA PRO A 55 14.85 -1.26 2.56
C PRO A 55 14.41 -1.09 1.10
N ASP A 56 13.79 -2.11 0.51
CA ASP A 56 13.23 -2.12 -0.84
C ASP A 56 11.71 -2.37 -0.75
N PRO A 57 10.87 -1.63 -1.51
CA PRO A 57 9.42 -1.80 -1.50
C PRO A 57 8.97 -3.20 -1.94
N HIS A 58 8.23 -3.91 -1.07
CA HIS A 58 7.69 -5.23 -1.36
C HIS A 58 6.38 -5.50 -0.62
N PHE A 59 5.58 -6.45 -1.11
CA PHE A 59 4.35 -6.84 -0.42
C PHE A 59 4.64 -7.79 0.73
N ILE A 60 3.87 -7.63 1.80
CA ILE A 60 3.91 -8.49 2.98
C ILE A 60 2.49 -8.88 3.39
N THR A 61 2.41 -9.80 4.34
CA THR A 61 1.15 -10.12 5.02
C THR A 61 1.16 -9.50 6.41
N CYS A 62 0.07 -8.82 6.77
CA CYS A 62 -0.07 -8.14 8.03
C CYS A 62 -1.25 -8.74 8.81
N SER A 63 -0.98 -9.23 10.01
CA SER A 63 -2.05 -9.72 10.88
C SER A 63 -2.76 -8.55 11.59
N ARG A 64 -4.09 -8.68 11.79
CA ARG A 64 -4.86 -7.76 12.63
C ARG A 64 -4.22 -7.56 14.01
N ALA A 65 -3.79 -8.65 14.64
CA ALA A 65 -3.16 -8.62 15.96
C ALA A 65 -1.88 -7.76 15.99
N ALA A 66 -1.09 -7.74 14.92
CA ALA A 66 0.10 -6.89 14.83
C ALA A 66 -0.26 -5.40 14.80
N ILE A 67 -1.31 -5.02 14.06
CA ILE A 67 -1.81 -3.64 14.02
C ILE A 67 -2.42 -3.23 15.36
N GLU A 68 -3.14 -4.12 16.03
CA GLU A 68 -3.67 -3.88 17.38
C GLU A 68 -2.56 -3.63 18.40
N GLN A 69 -1.48 -4.42 18.35
CA GLN A 69 -0.30 -4.21 19.20
C GLN A 69 0.42 -2.88 18.88
N LEU A 70 0.56 -2.54 17.60
CA LEU A 70 1.12 -1.24 17.21
C LEU A 70 0.26 -0.10 17.73
N ASN A 71 -1.06 -0.20 17.59
CA ASN A 71 -2.02 0.80 18.04
C ASN A 71 -1.92 1.08 19.55
N GLN A 72 -1.64 0.06 20.37
CA GLN A 72 -1.38 0.24 21.81
C GLN A 72 -0.10 1.06 22.09
N LYS A 73 0.92 0.94 21.22
CA LYS A 73 2.20 1.65 21.35
C LYS A 73 2.14 3.09 20.84
N VAL A 74 1.18 3.43 19.99
CA VAL A 74 1.03 4.76 19.40
C VAL A 74 -0.16 5.52 19.98
N ASP A 75 -0.41 5.38 21.28
CA ASP A 75 -1.49 6.08 22.01
C ASP A 75 -2.87 5.93 21.36
N ARG A 76 -3.17 4.74 20.82
CA ARG A 76 -4.44 4.42 20.16
C ARG A 76 -4.74 5.27 18.91
N LYS A 77 -3.72 5.73 18.18
CA LYS A 77 -3.89 6.56 16.97
C LYS A 77 -4.35 5.81 15.71
N LEU A 78 -4.41 4.48 15.71
CA LEU A 78 -4.76 3.64 14.54
C LEU A 78 -6.19 3.07 14.62
N GLN A 79 -7.08 3.66 15.42
CA GLN A 79 -8.45 3.15 15.60
C GLN A 79 -9.26 3.13 14.29
N GLU A 80 -9.07 4.12 13.43
CA GLU A 80 -9.74 4.16 12.12
C GLU A 80 -9.32 2.98 11.23
N ILE A 81 -8.02 2.70 11.17
CA ILE A 81 -7.49 1.55 10.43
C ILE A 81 -8.09 0.24 10.96
N LEU A 82 -8.12 0.07 12.29
CA LEU A 82 -8.73 -1.10 12.92
C LEU A 82 -10.23 -1.22 12.64
N GLY A 83 -10.94 -0.09 12.55
CA GLY A 83 -12.34 -0.05 12.16
C GLY A 83 -12.55 -0.56 10.74
N LEU A 84 -11.75 -0.06 9.78
CA LEU A 84 -11.80 -0.49 8.38
C LEU A 84 -11.47 -1.98 8.23
N MET A 85 -10.43 -2.46 8.91
CA MET A 85 -10.09 -3.89 8.92
C MET A 85 -11.23 -4.76 9.48
N ALA A 86 -12.03 -4.25 10.42
CA ALA A 86 -13.13 -4.99 11.01
C ALA A 86 -14.36 -5.10 10.09
N SER A 87 -14.58 -4.12 9.22
CA SER A 87 -15.69 -4.09 8.27
C SER A 87 -15.30 -4.53 6.85
N PHE A 88 -14.03 -4.89 6.63
CA PHE A 88 -13.46 -5.15 5.31
C PHE A 88 -14.16 -6.31 4.58
N ASN A 89 -14.58 -6.07 3.34
CA ASN A 89 -15.16 -7.04 2.42
C ASN A 89 -14.30 -7.20 1.14
N PRO A 90 -13.47 -8.25 1.02
CA PRO A 90 -12.57 -8.45 -0.11
C PRO A 90 -13.27 -8.70 -1.45
N GLU A 91 -14.58 -8.98 -1.46
CA GLU A 91 -15.36 -9.09 -2.70
C GLU A 91 -15.70 -7.73 -3.30
N ILE A 92 -15.58 -6.64 -2.53
CA ILE A 92 -16.04 -5.29 -2.91
C ILE A 92 -14.88 -4.29 -2.91
N GLU A 93 -13.95 -4.42 -1.96
CA GLU A 93 -12.97 -3.39 -1.65
C GLU A 93 -11.54 -3.94 -1.55
N VAL A 94 -10.59 -3.02 -1.67
CA VAL A 94 -9.16 -3.25 -1.52
C VAL A 94 -8.69 -2.49 -0.28
N LEU A 95 -7.99 -3.17 0.62
CA LEU A 95 -7.35 -2.60 1.79
C LEU A 95 -5.90 -3.08 1.84
N ILE A 96 -4.95 -2.14 1.73
CA ILE A 96 -3.52 -2.41 1.82
C ILE A 96 -2.90 -1.45 2.84
N ILE A 97 -2.09 -1.99 3.74
CA ILE A 97 -1.40 -1.22 4.78
C ILE A 97 0.05 -0.98 4.36
N GLY A 98 0.37 0.23 3.95
CA GLY A 98 1.75 0.68 3.71
C GLY A 98 2.44 1.03 5.03
N ILE A 99 3.69 0.58 5.18
CA ILE A 99 4.50 0.74 6.39
C ILE A 99 5.84 1.37 6.01
N ALA A 100 6.20 2.46 6.67
CA ALA A 100 7.51 3.08 6.55
C ALA A 100 7.83 3.88 7.82
N GLU A 101 9.07 3.81 8.30
CA GLU A 101 9.56 4.69 9.39
C GLU A 101 8.66 4.70 10.64
N ASN A 102 8.13 3.54 11.04
CA ASN A 102 7.16 3.37 12.14
C ASN A 102 5.83 4.12 11.95
N ARG A 103 5.53 4.54 10.73
CA ARG A 103 4.26 5.13 10.32
C ARG A 103 3.54 4.17 9.39
N VAL A 104 2.22 4.31 9.36
CA VAL A 104 1.34 3.52 8.51
C VAL A 104 0.51 4.44 7.63
N LYS A 105 0.19 3.99 6.43
CA LYS A 105 -0.68 4.66 5.46
C LYS A 105 -1.58 3.60 4.83
N LEU A 106 -2.83 3.95 4.57
CA LEU A 106 -3.76 3.06 3.90
C LEU A 106 -3.82 3.38 2.41
N ILE A 107 -3.79 2.33 1.60
CA ILE A 107 -4.42 2.33 0.28
C ILE A 107 -5.77 1.63 0.48
N TYR A 108 -6.86 2.37 0.30
CA TYR A 108 -8.20 1.87 0.53
C TYR A 108 -9.17 2.42 -0.51
N PHE A 109 -9.79 1.53 -1.29
CA PHE A 109 -10.71 1.90 -2.37
C PHE A 109 -11.63 0.74 -2.76
N ALA A 110 -12.75 1.05 -3.43
CA ALA A 110 -13.62 0.08 -4.06
C ALA A 110 -13.45 0.17 -5.59
N PRO A 111 -12.80 -0.80 -6.24
CA PRO A 111 -12.58 -0.76 -7.69
C PRO A 111 -13.87 -1.02 -8.48
N ASP A 112 -13.93 -0.49 -9.69
CA ASP A 112 -14.91 -0.86 -10.72
C ASP A 112 -14.15 -1.35 -11.97
N PRO A 113 -14.19 -2.66 -12.29
CA PRO A 113 -15.03 -3.71 -11.68
C PRO A 113 -14.51 -4.21 -10.32
N PRO A 114 -15.31 -4.95 -9.52
CA PRO A 114 -14.90 -5.43 -8.20
C PRO A 114 -13.71 -6.42 -8.24
N PRO A 115 -13.02 -6.67 -7.13
CA PRO A 115 -11.79 -7.49 -7.09
C PRO A 115 -11.86 -8.86 -7.78
N PRO A 116 -12.92 -9.69 -7.60
CA PRO A 116 -13.03 -10.97 -8.31
C PRO A 116 -13.08 -10.84 -9.84
N GLU A 117 -13.69 -9.76 -10.32
CA GLU A 117 -13.82 -9.50 -11.75
C GLU A 117 -12.54 -8.87 -12.31
N CYS A 118 -11.87 -7.99 -11.54
CA CYS A 118 -10.51 -7.52 -11.87
C CYS A 118 -9.56 -8.69 -12.09
N ASP A 119 -9.56 -9.68 -11.17
CA ASP A 119 -8.77 -10.89 -11.27
C ASP A 119 -9.09 -11.70 -12.54
N ARG A 120 -10.36 -12.01 -12.75
CA ARG A 120 -10.85 -12.76 -13.92
C ARG A 120 -10.44 -12.11 -15.24
N GLN A 121 -10.49 -10.77 -15.31
CA GLN A 121 -10.13 -10.01 -16.51
C GLN A 121 -8.62 -9.92 -16.74
N LEU A 122 -7.82 -9.90 -15.67
CA LEU A 122 -6.37 -9.76 -15.80
C LEU A 122 -5.71 -11.06 -16.29
N GLY A 123 -6.18 -12.21 -15.78
CA GLY A 123 -5.78 -13.54 -16.29
C GLY A 123 -4.29 -13.89 -16.14
N GLN A 124 -3.52 -13.10 -15.38
CA GLN A 124 -2.11 -13.40 -15.05
C GLN A 124 -2.04 -14.47 -13.94
N ASP A 125 -0.89 -15.01 -13.58
CA ASP A 125 -0.74 -15.80 -12.33
C ASP A 125 -0.31 -14.89 -11.15
N THR A 126 -0.37 -15.39 -9.91
CA THR A 126 -0.09 -14.59 -8.71
C THR A 126 1.34 -14.08 -8.67
N ASP A 127 2.32 -14.92 -9.01
CA ASP A 127 3.74 -14.59 -8.90
C ASP A 127 4.11 -13.52 -9.93
N SER A 128 3.65 -13.67 -11.17
CA SER A 128 3.86 -12.66 -12.22
C SER A 128 3.22 -11.31 -11.86
N LEU A 129 2.03 -11.31 -11.24
CA LEU A 129 1.35 -10.09 -10.84
C LEU A 129 2.07 -9.40 -9.67
N LEU A 130 2.57 -10.18 -8.72
CA LEU A 130 3.35 -9.70 -7.59
C LEU A 130 4.65 -9.06 -8.08
N GLU A 131 5.43 -9.77 -8.90
CA GLU A 131 6.70 -9.27 -9.46
C GLU A 131 6.49 -7.96 -10.25
N TYR A 132 5.42 -7.90 -11.06
CA TYR A 132 5.06 -6.69 -11.78
C TYR A 132 4.80 -5.52 -10.82
N LEU A 133 3.95 -5.71 -9.81
CA LEU A 133 3.59 -4.66 -8.86
C LEU A 133 4.76 -4.21 -7.98
N GLU A 134 5.63 -5.12 -7.54
CA GLU A 134 6.85 -4.79 -6.79
C GLU A 134 7.87 -4.01 -7.64
N THR A 135 7.98 -4.36 -8.92
CA THR A 135 8.77 -3.58 -9.88
C THR A 135 8.21 -2.16 -10.01
N GLN A 136 6.89 -2.00 -10.13
CA GLN A 136 6.25 -0.68 -10.20
C GLN A 136 6.42 0.10 -8.89
N LEU A 137 6.22 -0.53 -7.73
CA LEU A 137 6.45 0.07 -6.42
C LEU A 137 7.86 0.61 -6.28
N SER A 138 8.85 -0.21 -6.66
CA SER A 138 10.26 0.19 -6.64
C SER A 138 10.49 1.40 -7.53
N ASN A 139 9.99 1.40 -8.77
CA ASN A 139 10.15 2.54 -9.68
C ASN A 139 9.51 3.83 -9.14
N SER A 140 8.36 3.72 -8.47
CA SER A 140 7.64 4.86 -7.88
C SER A 140 8.31 5.37 -6.59
N CYS A 141 8.94 4.50 -5.79
CA CYS A 141 9.44 4.84 -4.46
C CYS A 141 10.98 4.91 -4.33
N SER A 142 11.74 4.57 -5.38
CA SER A 142 13.23 4.52 -5.33
C SER A 142 13.93 5.87 -5.56
N ASN A 143 13.23 6.99 -5.63
CA ASN A 143 13.83 8.31 -5.95
C ASN A 143 14.58 9.01 -4.79
N HIS A 144 15.00 8.28 -3.75
CA HIS A 144 15.72 8.87 -2.59
C HIS A 144 17.09 8.27 -2.26
N SER A 145 17.66 7.43 -3.13
CA SER A 145 19.02 6.90 -2.94
C SER A 145 20.02 7.65 -3.83
N GLY A 146 20.25 8.93 -3.55
CA GLY A 146 21.25 9.72 -4.30
C GLY A 146 21.30 11.20 -3.88
N SER A 147 21.75 11.46 -2.66
CA SER A 147 22.34 12.76 -2.28
C SER A 147 23.85 12.63 -2.21
#